data_AF-A0A2H0V7C0-F1
#
_entry.id   AF-A0A2H0V7C0-F1
#
_cell.length_a   1.000
_cell.length_b   1.000
_cell.length_c   1.000
_cell.angle_alpha   90.00
_cell.angle_beta   90.00
_cell.angle_gamma   90.00
#
_symmetry.space_group_name_H-M   'P 1'
#
loop_
_entity.id
_entity.type
_entity.pdbx_description
1 polymer ?
#
loop_
_entity_poly.entity_id
_entity_poly.type
_entity_poly.pdbx_seq_one_letter_code
_entity_poly.pdbx_strand_id
1 'polypeptide(L)' 'NWQGEREHCNEKMIKKYVPDFKKAVYYIVGLPEMVTDVNIMLSEMDIEQENIKTELFTGY' A
#
# COMPACT_ATOMS: atom_id res chain seq x y z
N ASN A 1 8.39 18.52 16.47
CA ASN A 1 9.04 18.49 15.14
C ASN A 1 9.16 17.06 14.62
N TRP A 2 8.18 16.56 13.85
CA TRP A 2 8.23 15.22 13.25
C TRP A 2 9.32 15.14 12.16
N GLN A 3 10.19 14.13 12.23
CA GLN A 3 11.32 13.94 11.31
C GLN A 3 11.06 12.85 10.26
N GLY A 4 9.93 12.13 10.34
CA GLY A 4 9.57 11.09 9.40
C GLY A 4 8.87 11.62 8.15
N GLU A 5 8.40 10.68 7.33
CA GLU A 5 7.59 10.97 6.14
C GLU A 5 6.31 11.73 6.53
N ARG A 6 5.87 12.64 5.66
CA ARG A 6 4.70 13.50 5.87
C ARG A 6 3.66 13.40 4.76
N GLU A 7 3.93 12.56 3.77
CA GLU A 7 3.06 12.33 2.62
C GLU A 7 2.20 11.08 2.84
N HIS A 8 1.20 10.89 1.98
CA HIS A 8 0.49 9.61 1.91
C HIS A 8 1.44 8.50 1.43
N CYS A 9 1.09 7.25 1.73
CA CYS A 9 1.81 6.10 1.21
C CYS A 9 1.83 6.16 -0.32
N ASN A 10 3.03 6.15 -0.91
CA ASN A 10 3.23 6.28 -2.33
C ASN A 10 4.33 5.32 -2.82
N GLU A 11 4.42 5.17 -4.14
CA GLU A 11 5.41 4.31 -4.80
C GLU A 11 6.85 4.62 -4.37
N LYS A 12 7.20 5.90 -4.19
CA LYS A 12 8.56 6.30 -3.79
C LYS A 12 8.90 5.78 -2.40
N MET A 13 7.96 5.84 -1.47
CA MET A 13 8.14 5.28 -0.13
C MET A 13 8.33 3.76 -0.19
N ILE A 14 7.52 3.04 -0.96
CA ILE A 14 7.64 1.58 -1.09
C ILE A 14 9.01 1.20 -1.67
N LYS A 15 9.43 1.83 -2.76
CA LYS A 15 10.75 1.59 -3.37
C LYS A 15 11.91 1.93 -2.42
N LYS A 16 11.76 2.95 -1.57
CA LYS A 16 12.77 3.37 -0.60
C LYS A 16 12.91 2.37 0.55
N TYR A 17 11.81 1.82 1.04
CA TYR A 17 11.79 1.03 2.28
C TYR A 17 11.65 -0.48 2.08
N VAL A 18 11.24 -0.94 0.89
CA VAL A 18 11.03 -2.36 0.58
C VAL A 18 11.95 -2.78 -0.57
N PRO A 19 13.13 -3.37 -0.28
CA PRO A 19 14.12 -3.72 -1.30
C PRO A 19 13.60 -4.67 -2.39
N ASP A 20 12.87 -5.72 -2.00
CA ASP A 20 12.26 -6.70 -2.90
C ASP A 20 10.75 -6.47 -3.06
N PHE A 21 10.35 -5.22 -3.30
CA PHE A 21 8.94 -4.80 -3.27
C PHE A 21 8.01 -5.62 -4.19
N LYS A 22 8.49 -6.19 -5.30
CA LYS A 22 7.67 -7.05 -6.17
C LYS A 22 7.37 -8.44 -5.59
N LYS A 23 8.18 -8.92 -4.65
CA LYS A 23 8.01 -10.23 -3.98
C LYS A 23 7.31 -10.12 -2.63
N ALA A 24 7.08 -8.90 -2.15
CA ALA A 24 6.46 -8.67 -0.85
C ALA A 24 4.96 -8.95 -0.92
N VAL A 25 4.40 -9.42 0.21
CA VAL A 25 2.96 -9.54 0.40
C VAL A 25 2.47 -8.29 1.13
N TYR A 26 1.54 -7.57 0.53
CA TYR A 26 1.01 -6.31 1.03
C TYR A 26 -0.34 -6.52 1.70
N TYR A 27 -0.46 -6.05 2.94
CA TYR A 27 -1.71 -6.03 3.68
C TYR A 27 -2.19 -4.58 3.79
N ILE A 28 -3.37 -4.29 3.24
CA ILE A 28 -3.93 -2.94 3.21
C ILE A 28 -5.21 -2.94 4.03
N VAL A 29 -5.23 -2.10 5.06
CA VAL A 29 -6.34 -1.97 6.01
C VAL A 29 -6.57 -0.49 6.30
N GLY A 30 -7.80 -0.02 6.14
CA GLY A 30 -8.17 1.36 6.45
C GLY A 30 -9.46 1.79 5.77
N LEU A 31 -9.60 3.09 5.53
CA LEU A 31 -10.77 3.65 4.85
C LEU A 31 -10.91 3.06 3.44
N PRO A 32 -12.14 2.82 2.94
CA PRO A 32 -12.36 2.23 1.62
C PRO A 32 -11.65 2.95 0.49
N GLU A 33 -11.62 4.29 0.53
CA GLU A 33 -10.91 5.12 -0.45
C GLU A 33 -9.40 4.85 -0.40
N MET A 34 -8.79 4.85 0.80
CA MET A 34 -7.37 4.54 0.97
C MET A 34 -7.03 3.12 0.50
N VAL A 35 -7.87 2.13 0.84
CA VAL A 35 -7.66 0.74 0.41
C VAL A 35 -7.68 0.65 -1.12
N THR A 36 -8.61 1.36 -1.76
CA THR A 36 -8.75 1.40 -3.22
C THR A 36 -7.55 2.08 -3.86
N ASP A 37 -7.16 3.26 -3.40
CA ASP A 37 -6.04 4.03 -3.94
C ASP A 37 -4.71 3.27 -3.83
N VAL A 38 -4.45 2.66 -2.67
CA VAL A 38 -3.22 1.88 -2.47
C VAL A 38 -3.25 0.60 -3.32
N ASN A 39 -4.40 -0.07 -3.46
CA ASN A 39 -4.49 -1.26 -4.32
C ASN A 39 -4.21 -0.92 -5.79
N ILE A 40 -4.78 0.18 -6.30
CA ILE A 40 -4.51 0.67 -7.67
C ILE A 40 -3.03 0.97 -7.83
N MET A 41 -2.44 1.73 -6.90
CA MET A 41 -1.02 2.07 -6.95
C MET A 41 -0.12 0.83 -6.96
N LEU A 42 -0.37 -0.18 -6.12
CA LEU A 42 0.42 -1.42 -6.13
C LEU A 42 0.27 -2.19 -7.45
N SER A 43 -0.93 -2.15 -8.04
CA SER A 43 -1.20 -2.76 -9.35
C SER A 43 -0.41 -2.07 -10.47
N GLU A 44 -0.35 -0.73 -10.45
CA GLU A 44 0.44 0.07 -11.40
C GLU A 44 1.95 -0.15 -11.23
N MET A 45 2.39 -0.63 -10.07
CA MET A 45 3.77 -1.04 -9.79
C MET A 45 4.11 -2.48 -10.25
N ASP A 46 3.20 -3.13 -10.98
CA ASP A 46 3.24 -4.54 -11.39
C ASP A 46 3.35 -5.52 -10.21
N ILE A 47 2.73 -5.22 -9.07
CA ILE A 47 2.62 -6.19 -7.97
C ILE A 47 1.46 -7.11 -8.27
N GLU A 48 1.71 -8.42 -8.20
CA GLU A 48 0.70 -9.43 -8.47
C GLU A 48 -0.45 -9.34 -7.46
N GLN A 49 -1.69 -9.42 -7.94
CA GLN A 49 -2.88 -9.33 -7.09
C GLN A 49 -2.93 -10.40 -6.01
N GLU A 50 -2.35 -11.58 -6.27
CA GLU A 50 -2.23 -12.63 -5.26
C GLU A 50 -1.36 -12.23 -4.06
N ASN A 51 -0.48 -11.25 -4.23
CA ASN A 51 0.36 -10.70 -3.17
C ASN A 51 -0.28 -9.48 -2.48
N ILE A 52 -1.48 -9.05 -2.87
CA ILE A 52 -2.20 -7.94 -2.24
C ILE A 52 -3.39 -8.51 -1.45
N LYS A 53 -3.43 -8.22 -0.15
CA LYS A 53 -4.48 -8.62 0.79
C LYS A 53 -5.17 -7.37 1.30
N THR A 54 -6.44 -7.19 0.95
CA THR A 54 -7.26 -6.08 1.44
C THR A 54 -8.27 -6.60 2.43
N GLU A 55 -8.46 -5.87 3.53
CA GLU A 55 -9.57 -6.11 4.44
C GLU A 55 -10.41 -4.83 4.52
N LEU A 56 -11.63 -4.92 3.99
CA LEU A 56 -12.59 -3.83 4.00
C LEU A 56 -13.36 -3.86 5.32
N PHE A 57 -12.87 -3.13 6.31
CA PHE A 57 -13.65 -2.84 7.51
C PHE A 57 -14.72 -1.81 7.14
N THR A 58 -15.95 -2.27 6.86
CA THR A 58 -17.07 -1.35 6.58
C THR A 58 -17.60 -0.62 7.82
N GLY A 59 -16.98 -0.84 8.99
CA GLY A 59 -17.51 -0.41 10.28
C GLY A 59 -18.78 -1.17 10.64
N TYR A 60 -18.93 -1.52 11.92
CA TYR A 60 -20.21 -1.97 12.47
C TYR A 60 -20.96 -0.77 13.03
#